data_AF-A0A2P8GIL3-F1
#
_entry.id   AF-A0A2P8GIL3-F1
#
_cell.length_a   1.000
_cell.length_b   1.000
_cell.length_c   1.000
_cell.angle_alpha   90.00
_cell.angle_beta   90.00
_cell.angle_gamma   90.00
#
_symmetry.space_group_name_H-M   'P 1'
#
loop_
_entity.id
_entity.type
_entity.pdbx_description
1 polymer ?
#
loop_
_entity_poly.entity_id
_entity_poly.type
_entity_poly.pdbx_seq_one_letter_code
_entity_poly.pdbx_strand_id
1 'polypeptide(L)' 'MTYQAEQEKVTFVLPLYFVKAEVTFTRQSAEEDLTIPLTPANGPRVSISTRRFAKGFWLAQLTWSVGRERFCSEGWFEIA' A
#
# COMPACT_ATOMS: atom_id res chain seq x y z
N MET A 1 3.67 -7.74 0.60
CA MET A 1 3.89 -6.49 -0.15
C MET A 1 5.16 -6.64 -0.97
N THR A 2 5.22 -6.07 -2.17
CA THR A 2 6.43 -6.06 -3.01
C THR A 2 6.62 -4.71 -3.67
N TYR A 3 7.77 -4.08 -3.48
CA TYR A 3 8.16 -2.86 -4.19
C TYR A 3 9.01 -3.21 -5.42
N GLN A 4 8.73 -2.56 -6.55
CA GLN A 4 9.41 -2.76 -7.83
C GLN A 4 9.97 -1.42 -8.30
N ALA A 5 11.26 -1.18 -8.00
CA ALA A 5 11.94 0.08 -8.28
C ALA A 5 11.91 0.43 -9.79
N GLU A 6 12.21 -0.52 -10.66
CA GLU A 6 12.23 -0.31 -12.12
C GLU A 6 10.88 0.13 -12.71
N GLN A 7 9.78 -0.21 -12.04
CA GLN A 7 8.42 0.11 -12.49
C GLN A 7 7.81 1.27 -11.68
N GLU A 8 8.53 1.77 -10.67
CA GLU A 8 8.07 2.78 -9.72
C GLU A 8 6.69 2.40 -9.15
N LYS A 9 6.55 1.14 -8.70
CA LYS A 9 5.29 0.60 -8.21
C LYS A 9 5.48 -0.23 -6.96
N VAL A 10 4.50 -0.14 -6.07
CA VAL A 10 4.32 -1.06 -4.95
C VAL A 10 3.07 -1.88 -5.17
N THR A 11 3.19 -3.18 -4.97
CA THR A 11 2.13 -4.16 -5.16
C THR A 11 1.72 -4.78 -3.83
N PHE A 12 0.41 -4.84 -3.60
CA PHE A 12 -0.23 -5.55 -2.51
C PHE A 12 -1.04 -6.72 -3.07
N VAL A 13 -1.05 -7.82 -2.32
CA VAL A 13 -1.90 -8.98 -2.60
C VAL A 13 -2.88 -9.11 -1.45
N LEU A 14 -4.16 -8.95 -1.76
CA LEU A 14 -5.30 -9.02 -0.87
C LEU A 14 -6.07 -10.34 -1.13
N PRO A 15 -6.75 -10.89 -0.11
CA PRO A 15 -7.68 -12.01 -0.30
C PRO A 15 -8.80 -11.64 -1.28
N LEU A 16 -9.28 -12.58 -2.10
CA LEU A 16 -10.32 -12.33 -3.13
C LEU A 16 -11.61 -11.70 -2.59
N TYR A 17 -11.94 -11.94 -1.31
CA TYR A 17 -13.20 -11.54 -0.68
C TYR A 17 -13.02 -10.41 0.35
N PHE A 18 -11.97 -9.59 0.21
CA PHE A 18 -11.85 -8.41 1.07
C PHE A 18 -13.02 -7.44 0.81
N VAL A 19 -13.54 -6.84 1.88
CA VAL A 19 -14.69 -5.92 1.82
C VAL A 19 -14.22 -4.49 1.68
N LYS A 20 -13.23 -4.09 2.49
CA LYS A 20 -12.60 -2.78 2.47
C LYS A 20 -11.10 -2.96 2.64
N ALA A 21 -10.31 -2.20 1.91
CA ALA A 21 -8.88 -2.10 2.15
C ALA A 21 -8.42 -0.65 2.00
N GLU A 22 -7.45 -0.25 2.79
CA GLU A 22 -6.82 1.07 2.79
C GLU A 22 -5.33 0.86 2.97
N VAL A 23 -4.52 1.61 2.23
CA VAL A 23 -3.07 1.67 2.45
C VAL A 23 -2.67 3.10 2.74
N THR A 24 -1.91 3.28 3.82
CA THR A 24 -1.32 4.56 4.21
C THR A 24 0.18 4.49 3.99
N PHE A 25 0.72 5.49 3.31
CA PHE A 25 2.16 5.66 3.09
C PHE A 25 2.66 6.81 3.93
N THR A 26 3.61 6.54 4.82
CA THR A 26 4.24 7.53 5.70
C THR A 26 5.70 7.63 5.36
N ARG A 27 6.19 8.84 5.10
CA ARG A 27 7.61 9.07 4.83
C ARG A 27 8.35 9.28 6.15
N GLN A 28 9.51 8.64 6.33
CA GLN A 28 10.26 8.76 7.59
C GLN A 28 10.70 10.20 7.90
N SER A 29 10.98 11.00 6.87
CA SER A 29 11.55 12.34 7.00
C SER A 29 10.53 13.48 6.89
N ALA A 30 9.23 13.18 6.76
CA ALA A 30 8.19 14.18 6.60
C ALA A 30 6.88 13.73 7.24
N GLU A 31 6.07 14.66 7.76
CA GLU A 31 4.71 14.40 8.24
C GLU A 31 3.71 14.28 7.07
N GLU A 32 4.15 13.76 5.92
CA GLU A 32 3.29 13.52 4.76
C GLU A 32 2.79 12.08 4.78
N ASP A 33 1.49 11.95 5.02
CA ASP A 33 0.76 10.69 4.94
C ASP A 33 -0.12 10.66 3.69
N LEU A 34 0.08 9.66 2.84
CA LEU A 34 -0.74 9.41 1.66
C LEU A 34 -1.60 8.18 1.90
N THR A 35 -2.91 8.38 2.09
CA THR A 35 -3.86 7.27 2.24
C THR A 35 -4.60 7.00 0.93
N ILE A 36 -4.57 5.76 0.47
CA ILE A 36 -5.20 5.32 -0.77
C ILE A 36 -6.23 4.24 -0.44
N PRO A 37 -7.54 4.48 -0.69
CA PRO A 37 -8.56 3.46 -0.54
C PRO A 37 -8.46 2.45 -1.68
N LEU A 38 -8.57 1.16 -1.34
CA LEU A 38 -8.52 0.05 -2.28
C LEU A 38 -9.91 -0.60 -2.35
N THR A 39 -10.46 -0.68 -3.56
CA THR A 39 -11.76 -1.30 -3.82
C THR A 39 -11.61 -2.73 -4.38
N PRO A 40 -12.52 -3.66 -4.06
CA PRO A 40 -12.48 -5.04 -4.55
C PRO A 40 -12.48 -5.18 -6.08
N ALA A 41 -12.98 -4.16 -6.80
CA ALA A 41 -13.00 -4.13 -8.26
C ALA A 41 -11.59 -4.21 -8.89
N ASN A 42 -10.54 -3.88 -8.14
CA ASN A 42 -9.15 -3.94 -8.62
C ASN A 42 -8.57 -5.38 -8.60
N GLY A 43 -9.37 -6.36 -8.17
CA GLY A 43 -8.92 -7.74 -8.00
C GLY A 43 -8.03 -7.92 -6.77
N PRO A 44 -7.49 -9.13 -6.55
CA PRO A 44 -6.67 -9.44 -5.39
C PRO A 44 -5.30 -8.77 -5.45
N ARG A 45 -4.83 -8.33 -6.62
CA ARG A 45 -3.50 -7.74 -6.78
C ARG A 45 -3.63 -6.27 -7.12
N VAL A 46 -3.28 -5.42 -6.17
CA VAL A 46 -3.37 -3.96 -6.32
C VAL A 46 -1.97 -3.39 -6.50
N SER A 47 -1.77 -2.62 -7.58
CA SER A 47 -0.51 -1.94 -7.87
C SER A 47 -0.69 -0.42 -7.77
N ILE A 48 0.16 0.23 -6.98
CA ILE A 48 0.13 1.68 -6.76
C ILE A 48 1.41 2.27 -7.34
N SER A 49 1.26 3.30 -8.15
CA SER A 49 2.38 4.05 -8.73
C SER A 49 3.03 4.95 -7.68
N THR A 50 4.32 4.77 -7.45
CA THR A 50 5.14 5.59 -6.56
C THR A 50 5.80 6.77 -7.28
N ARG A 51 5.49 7.02 -8.56
CA ARG A 51 6.03 8.16 -9.34
C ARG A 51 5.87 9.54 -8.72
N ARG A 52 4.81 9.73 -7.92
CA ARG A 52 4.54 11.01 -7.24
C ARG A 52 5.20 11.10 -5.87
N PHE A 53 5.82 10.01 -5.40
CA PHE A 53 6.39 9.92 -4.08
C PHE A 53 7.78 10.56 -4.13
N ALA A 54 8.10 11.37 -3.13
CA ALA A 54 9.45 11.87 -2.96
C ALA A 54 10.43 10.72 -2.65
N LYS A 55 11.71 10.91 -2.97
CA LYS A 55 12.78 9.94 -2.67
C LYS A 55 12.95 9.72 -1.15
N GLY A 56 13.43 8.56 -0.76
CA GLY A 56 13.74 8.19 0.63
C GLY A 56 12.96 6.98 1.14
N PHE A 57 12.95 6.82 2.47
CA PHE A 57 12.33 5.69 3.14
C PHE A 57 10.84 5.93 3.41
N TRP A 58 10.03 4.97 2.99
CA TRP A 58 8.57 4.97 3.13
C TRP A 58 8.11 3.72 3.87
N LEU A 59 7.18 3.92 4.79
CA LEU A 59 6.40 2.86 5.41
C LEU A 59 5.06 2.76 4.68
N ALA A 60 4.74 1.58 4.16
CA ALA A 60 3.38 1.27 3.72
C ALA A 60 2.67 0.47 4.80
N GLN A 61 1.53 0.96 5.26
CA GLN A 61 0.64 0.27 6.20
C GLN A 61 -0.66 -0.09 5.49
N LEU A 62 -0.84 -1.37 5.20
CA LEU A 62 -2.03 -1.91 4.60
C LEU A 62 -2.98 -2.42 5.68
N THR A 63 -4.21 -1.92 5.67
CA THR A 63 -5.31 -2.43 6.49
C THR A 63 -6.40 -2.97 5.58
N TRP A 64 -6.95 -4.14 5.89
CA TRP A 64 -8.11 -4.66 5.17
C TRP A 64 -9.06 -5.42 6.08
N SER A 65 -10.29 -5.64 5.61
CA SER A 65 -11.29 -6.45 6.30
C SER A 65 -11.84 -7.57 5.43
N VAL A 66 -12.15 -8.70 6.06
CA VAL A 66 -12.88 -9.82 5.48
C VAL A 66 -14.06 -10.10 6.41
N GLY A 67 -15.28 -9.83 5.95
CA GLY A 67 -16.45 -9.87 6.84
C GLY A 67 -16.31 -8.91 8.01
N ARG A 68 -16.27 -9.44 9.25
CA ARG A 68 -16.08 -8.68 10.49
C ARG A 68 -14.63 -8.62 10.97
N GLU A 69 -13.76 -9.42 10.37
CA GLU A 69 -12.36 -9.49 10.77
C GLU A 69 -11.56 -8.39 10.10
N ARG A 70 -10.62 -7.79 10.85
CA ARG A 70 -9.72 -6.75 10.37
C ARG A 70 -8.29 -7.24 10.50
N PHE A 71 -7.52 -6.98 9.46
CA PHE A 71 -6.13 -7.38 9.34
C PHE A 71 -5.26 -6.16 9.02
N CYS A 72 -4.01 -6.20 9.44
CA CYS A 72 -3.01 -5.20 9.11
C CYS A 72 -1.70 -5.88 8.70
N SER A 73 -0.97 -5.22 7.81
CA SER A 73 0.38 -5.60 7.41
C SER A 73 1.13 -4.33 7.06
N GLU A 74 2.41 -4.28 7.40
CA GLU A 74 3.26 -3.15 7.10
C GLU A 74 4.57 -3.59 6.46
N GLY A 75 5.21 -2.67 5.74
CA GLY A 75 6.51 -2.90 5.17
C GLY A 75 7.21 -1.62 4.76
N TRP A 76 8.52 -1.60 4.98
CA TRP A 76 9.40 -0.51 4.58
C TRP A 76 9.95 -0.75 3.17
N PHE A 77 10.10 0.34 2.43
CA PHE A 77 10.79 0.35 1.15
C PHE A 77 11.47 1.71 0.92
N GLU A 78 12.50 1.70 0.08
CA GLU A 78 13.27 2.89 -0.26
C GLU A 78 13.04 3.25 -1.73
N ILE A 79 12.80 4.54 -1.99
CA ILE A 79 12.74 5.11 -3.34
C ILE A 79 14.04 5.91 -3.58
N ALA A 80 14.85 5.44 -4.53
CA ALA A 80 16.16 6.02 -4.85
C ALA A 80 16.13 7.22 -5.82
#